data_AF-A0A845YN28-F1
#
_entry.id   AF-A0A845YN28-F1
#
_cell.length_a   1.000
_cell.length_b   1.000
_cell.length_c   1.000
_cell.angle_alpha   90.00
_cell.angle_beta   90.00
_cell.angle_gamma   90.00
#
_symmetry.space_group_name_H-M   'P 1'
#
loop_
_entity.id
_entity.type
_entity.pdbx_description
1 polymer ?
#
loop_
_entity_poly.entity_id
_entity_poly.type
_entity_poly.pdbx_seq_one_letter_code
_entity_poly.pdbx_strand_id
1 'polypeptide(L)'
;LGQNAERYETVPVYIRKDGVWMMNAHEILSSGVPMTVGDGTVSATARIPAIADVDIWFPVLHGPNGEDGTIQGLWELMQVPYVGCGVLASSVGMDKLMMKTAFAQVGLPQVRYVEVSRSQVYSNPCIFPKLCDKIEENLGYPCFVKPANLGSSVGIAKANNRRELETALDSAASYDRRIIVEAGVVARELECAVLGNDNPKASAIGEIGFDADFYDYETKYTSGRADLAIHAALPANVVTTIQEYALKAFQAIDGAGLSRVDFFYIEATGEVLINEINTFPGFTATSMYPMVWQASGIELEQLVHQLIRLGLERTRKGDSPQAS
;
A
#
# COMPACT_ATOMS: atom_id res chain seq x y z
N LEU A 1 -16.18 9.70 -15.59
CA LEU A 1 -17.11 8.56 -15.55
C LEU A 1 -17.39 7.96 -16.92
N GLY A 2 -17.17 8.61 -18.07
CA GLY A 2 -17.21 7.93 -19.38
C GLY A 2 -18.49 7.09 -19.61
N GLN A 3 -18.38 5.92 -20.24
CA GLN A 3 -19.48 4.94 -20.35
C GLN A 3 -19.85 4.31 -19.00
N ASN A 4 -18.96 4.34 -17.99
CA ASN A 4 -19.31 3.91 -16.63
C ASN A 4 -20.43 4.76 -16.01
N ALA A 5 -20.69 5.99 -16.49
CA ALA A 5 -21.85 6.79 -16.07
C ALA A 5 -23.20 6.15 -16.46
N GLU A 6 -23.22 5.33 -17.51
CA GLU A 6 -24.42 4.58 -17.93
C GLU A 6 -24.58 3.27 -17.16
N ARG A 7 -23.51 2.81 -16.49
CA ARG A 7 -23.45 1.53 -15.77
C ARG A 7 -23.65 1.67 -14.27
N TYR A 8 -23.28 2.82 -13.71
CA TYR A 8 -23.18 3.02 -12.27
C TYR A 8 -23.72 4.39 -11.84
N GLU A 9 -24.53 4.36 -10.79
CA GLU A 9 -24.82 5.53 -9.99
C GLU A 9 -23.81 5.63 -8.84
N THR A 10 -23.26 6.82 -8.59
CA THR A 10 -22.22 7.02 -7.57
C THR A 10 -22.77 7.79 -6.39
N VAL A 11 -22.66 7.21 -5.19
CA VAL A 11 -22.98 7.87 -3.92
C VAL A 11 -21.68 8.19 -3.18
N PRO A 12 -21.18 9.44 -3.21
CA PRO A 12 -19.94 9.77 -2.55
C PRO A 12 -20.13 9.86 -1.04
N VAL A 13 -19.22 9.22 -0.32
CA VAL A 13 -19.18 9.20 1.14
C VAL A 13 -17.85 9.79 1.58
N TYR A 14 -17.90 10.77 2.47
CA TYR A 14 -16.72 11.43 3.01
C TYR A 14 -16.55 11.11 4.49
N ILE A 15 -15.34 10.68 4.86
CA ILE A 15 -14.96 10.42 6.25
C ILE A 15 -14.07 11.56 6.72
N ARG A 16 -14.51 12.27 7.75
CA ARG A 16 -13.72 13.33 8.38
C ARG A 16 -12.55 12.76 9.18
N LYS A 17 -11.57 13.60 9.50
CA LYS A 17 -10.41 13.24 10.34
C LYS A 17 -10.77 12.77 11.75
N ASP A 18 -11.96 13.13 12.25
CA ASP A 18 -12.49 12.68 13.54
C ASP A 18 -13.37 11.41 13.44
N GLY A 19 -13.42 10.78 12.25
CA GLY A 19 -14.11 9.51 12.01
C GLY A 19 -15.61 9.63 11.75
N VAL A 20 -16.13 10.84 11.51
CA VAL A 20 -17.54 11.07 11.20
C VAL A 20 -17.81 10.88 9.71
N TRP A 21 -18.85 10.11 9.38
CA TRP A 21 -19.22 9.78 8.01
C TRP A 21 -20.31 10.73 7.51
N MET A 22 -20.15 11.20 6.27
CA MET A 22 -21.13 12.07 5.60
C MET A 22 -21.49 11.50 4.25
N MET A 23 -22.79 11.29 4.03
CA MET A 23 -23.35 10.80 2.78
C MET A 23 -23.55 11.95 1.78
N ASN A 24 -23.61 11.63 0.49
CA ASN A 24 -23.86 12.57 -0.60
C ASN A 24 -22.84 13.73 -0.64
N ALA A 25 -21.56 13.42 -0.38
CA ALA A 25 -20.45 14.37 -0.31
C ALA A 25 -20.03 14.98 -1.67
N HIS A 26 -20.95 15.19 -2.60
CA HIS A 26 -20.67 15.76 -3.93
C HIS A 26 -20.05 17.16 -3.86
N GLU A 27 -20.52 18.02 -2.95
CA GLU A 27 -19.99 19.37 -2.78
C GLU A 27 -18.52 19.35 -2.33
N ILE A 28 -18.16 18.44 -1.42
CA ILE A 28 -16.79 18.27 -0.93
C ILE A 28 -15.87 17.83 -2.06
N LEU A 29 -16.31 16.84 -2.86
CA LEU A 29 -15.55 16.37 -4.01
C LEU A 29 -15.37 17.47 -5.07
N SER A 30 -16.42 18.25 -5.34
CA SER A 30 -16.38 19.32 -6.35
C SER A 30 -15.53 20.53 -5.93
N SER A 31 -15.56 20.88 -4.64
CA SER A 31 -14.85 22.04 -4.10
C SER A 31 -13.39 21.72 -3.75
N GLY A 32 -13.08 20.46 -3.43
CA GLY A 32 -11.79 20.07 -2.88
C GLY A 32 -11.52 20.65 -1.48
N VAL A 33 -12.51 21.30 -0.85
CA VAL A 33 -12.37 21.94 0.46
C VAL A 33 -12.89 20.97 1.53
N PRO A 34 -12.03 20.55 2.48
CA PRO A 34 -12.49 19.76 3.61
C PRO A 34 -13.48 20.58 4.45
N MET A 35 -14.60 19.97 4.85
CA MET A 35 -15.51 20.63 5.79
C MET A 35 -14.84 20.85 7.14
N THR A 36 -14.92 22.07 7.66
CA THR A 36 -14.45 22.43 9.01
C THR A 36 -15.44 21.95 10.07
N VAL A 37 -14.91 21.59 11.23
CA VAL A 37 -15.70 21.15 12.39
C VAL A 37 -16.53 22.31 12.91
N GLY A 38 -17.86 22.18 12.95
CA GLY A 38 -18.69 22.96 13.86
C GLY A 38 -18.80 22.22 15.20
N ASP A 39 -18.88 22.96 16.31
CA ASP A 39 -18.97 22.46 17.71
C ASP A 39 -20.29 21.72 18.04
N GLY A 40 -20.77 20.86 17.13
CA GLY A 40 -21.92 19.99 17.36
C GLY A 40 -21.48 18.64 17.89
N THR A 41 -22.10 18.18 18.97
CA THR A 41 -21.95 16.80 19.48
C THR A 41 -22.41 15.80 18.41
N VAL A 42 -21.46 15.05 17.85
CA VAL A 42 -21.77 14.03 16.85
C VAL A 42 -22.22 12.75 17.55
N SER A 43 -23.47 12.34 17.31
CA SER A 43 -24.03 11.08 17.83
C SER A 43 -23.17 9.88 17.41
N ALA A 44 -23.02 8.88 18.28
CA ALA A 44 -22.34 7.62 17.95
C ALA A 44 -22.98 6.90 16.73
N THR A 45 -24.28 7.12 16.49
CA THR A 45 -24.99 6.60 15.32
C THR A 45 -24.63 7.30 14.00
N ALA A 46 -23.93 8.44 14.04
CA ALA A 46 -23.40 9.11 12.85
C ALA A 46 -22.04 8.55 12.40
N ARG A 47 -21.55 7.47 13.05
CA ARG A 47 -20.27 6.82 12.73
C ARG A 47 -20.41 5.56 11.85
N ILE A 48 -21.63 5.07 11.63
CA ILE A 48 -21.93 3.99 10.68
C ILE A 48 -23.18 4.45 9.90
N PRO A 49 -23.09 4.69 8.58
CA PRO A 49 -24.24 5.17 7.84
C PRO A 49 -25.33 4.11 7.75
N ALA A 50 -26.59 4.54 7.63
CA ALA A 50 -27.67 3.66 7.21
C ALA A 50 -27.45 3.32 5.72
N ILE A 51 -26.87 2.15 5.45
CA ILE A 51 -26.50 1.71 4.09
C ILE A 51 -27.45 0.58 3.70
N ALA A 52 -28.71 0.92 3.45
CA ALA A 52 -29.67 -0.08 2.98
C ALA A 52 -29.55 -0.33 1.46
N ASP A 53 -28.95 0.61 0.70
CA ASP A 53 -29.10 0.66 -0.77
C ASP A 53 -27.78 0.88 -1.54
N VAL A 54 -26.65 0.29 -1.12
CA VAL A 54 -25.38 0.35 -1.89
C VAL A 54 -24.98 -1.05 -2.37
N ASP A 55 -24.93 -1.21 -3.70
CA ASP A 55 -24.60 -2.50 -4.33
C ASP A 55 -23.13 -2.90 -4.20
N ILE A 56 -22.20 -1.94 -4.08
CA ILE A 56 -20.77 -2.17 -3.90
C ILE A 56 -20.04 -0.93 -3.41
N TRP A 57 -19.09 -1.14 -2.50
CA TRP A 57 -18.21 -0.10 -1.97
C TRP A 57 -16.91 0.00 -2.77
N PHE A 58 -16.51 1.22 -3.13
CA PHE A 58 -15.21 1.50 -3.75
C PHE A 58 -14.38 2.33 -2.77
N PRO A 59 -13.37 1.74 -2.09
CA PRO A 59 -12.53 2.51 -1.18
C PRO A 59 -11.72 3.53 -1.97
N VAL A 60 -11.63 4.77 -1.49
CA VAL A 60 -10.67 5.75 -2.00
C VAL A 60 -10.00 6.43 -0.80
N LEU A 61 -9.52 5.59 0.11
CA LEU A 61 -8.91 5.96 1.39
C LEU A 61 -7.49 5.41 1.40
N HIS A 62 -6.53 6.21 1.86
CA HIS A 62 -5.13 5.81 1.98
C HIS A 62 -4.69 5.80 3.45
N GLY A 63 -3.72 4.95 3.76
CA GLY A 63 -3.13 4.85 5.09
C GLY A 63 -4.03 4.18 6.13
N PRO A 64 -3.78 4.44 7.43
CA PRO A 64 -4.53 3.83 8.52
C PRO A 64 -6.04 4.06 8.39
N ASN A 65 -6.80 3.01 8.67
CA ASN A 65 -8.24 2.87 8.47
C ASN A 65 -8.74 2.67 7.03
N GLY A 66 -7.89 2.81 6.01
CA GLY A 66 -8.25 2.59 4.60
C GLY A 66 -7.62 1.32 4.01
N GLU A 67 -6.31 1.15 4.25
CA GLU A 67 -5.49 0.10 3.65
C GLU A 67 -5.21 -1.07 4.60
N ASP A 68 -5.52 -0.92 5.90
CA ASP A 68 -5.10 -1.83 6.98
C ASP A 68 -6.10 -2.95 7.33
N GLY A 69 -7.23 -3.04 6.61
CA GLY A 69 -8.23 -4.08 6.77
C GLY A 69 -9.40 -3.70 7.70
N THR A 70 -9.34 -2.56 8.38
CA THR A 70 -10.37 -2.16 9.34
C THR A 70 -11.71 -1.83 8.66
N ILE A 71 -11.72 -1.00 7.61
CA ILE A 71 -12.92 -0.68 6.85
C ILE A 71 -13.44 -1.88 6.07
N GLN A 72 -12.54 -2.73 5.58
CA GLN A 72 -12.89 -4.01 4.96
C GLN A 72 -13.63 -4.89 5.97
N GLY A 73 -13.18 -4.95 7.23
CA GLY A 73 -13.85 -5.69 8.29
C GLY A 73 -15.26 -5.18 8.59
N LEU A 74 -15.47 -3.87 8.53
CA LEU A 74 -16.82 -3.29 8.61
C LEU A 74 -17.71 -3.79 7.47
N TRP A 75 -17.23 -3.77 6.23
CA TRP A 75 -18.00 -4.25 5.08
C TRP A 75 -18.27 -5.76 5.10
N GLU A 76 -17.32 -6.57 5.59
CA GLU A 76 -17.52 -8.00 5.82
C GLU A 76 -18.64 -8.24 6.85
N LEU A 77 -18.65 -7.50 7.96
CA LEU A 77 -19.71 -7.61 8.99
C LEU A 77 -21.07 -7.13 8.47
N MET A 78 -21.07 -6.15 7.59
CA MET A 78 -22.27 -5.65 6.93
C MET A 78 -22.74 -6.55 5.76
N GLN A 79 -21.96 -7.58 5.41
CA GLN A 79 -22.23 -8.46 4.27
C GLN A 79 -22.41 -7.70 2.95
N VAL A 80 -21.64 -6.62 2.77
CA VAL A 80 -21.68 -5.83 1.54
C VAL A 80 -20.41 -6.04 0.72
N PRO A 81 -20.51 -6.14 -0.62
CA PRO A 81 -19.35 -6.27 -1.49
C PRO A 81 -18.55 -4.96 -1.53
N TYR A 82 -17.25 -5.09 -1.76
CA TYR A 82 -16.33 -3.97 -1.92
C TYR A 82 -15.22 -4.29 -2.90
N VAL A 83 -14.61 -3.25 -3.45
CA VAL A 83 -13.48 -3.34 -4.37
C VAL A 83 -12.17 -3.49 -3.60
N GLY A 84 -11.34 -4.44 -4.03
CA GLY A 84 -9.96 -4.61 -3.58
C GLY A 84 -9.72 -5.75 -2.59
N CYS A 85 -8.57 -5.68 -1.94
CA CYS A 85 -8.06 -6.72 -1.03
C CYS A 85 -8.95 -6.93 0.19
N GLY A 86 -9.00 -8.16 0.69
CA GLY A 86 -9.73 -8.52 1.90
C GLY A 86 -9.04 -8.08 3.20
N VAL A 87 -9.70 -8.31 4.34
CA VAL A 87 -9.18 -7.95 5.67
C VAL A 87 -7.76 -8.45 5.88
N LEU A 88 -7.51 -9.74 5.63
CA LEU A 88 -6.20 -10.35 5.82
C LEU A 88 -5.14 -9.70 4.92
N ALA A 89 -5.41 -9.64 3.60
CA ALA A 89 -4.49 -9.07 2.63
C ALA A 89 -4.16 -7.61 2.92
N SER A 90 -5.17 -6.80 3.24
CA SER A 90 -5.02 -5.41 3.66
C SER A 90 -4.15 -5.28 4.91
N SER A 91 -4.44 -6.03 5.98
CA SER A 91 -3.64 -6.01 7.20
C SER A 91 -2.19 -6.46 6.99
N VAL A 92 -1.97 -7.53 6.22
CA VAL A 92 -0.63 -8.05 5.91
C VAL A 92 0.14 -7.09 5.02
N GLY A 93 -0.50 -6.51 4.00
CA GLY A 93 0.14 -5.54 3.10
C GLY A 93 0.53 -4.24 3.80
N MET A 94 -0.21 -3.84 4.85
CA MET A 94 0.11 -2.64 5.63
C MET A 94 1.27 -2.86 6.63
N ASP A 95 1.35 -4.03 7.26
CA ASP A 95 2.44 -4.35 8.20
C ASP A 95 3.67 -4.87 7.45
N LYS A 96 4.69 -4.01 7.30
CA LYS A 96 5.92 -4.34 6.56
C LYS A 96 6.60 -5.63 7.03
N LEU A 97 6.53 -5.95 8.33
CA LEU A 97 7.16 -7.17 8.86
C LEU A 97 6.36 -8.41 8.47
N MET A 98 5.03 -8.32 8.51
CA MET A 98 4.15 -9.43 8.10
C MET A 98 4.21 -9.66 6.59
N MET A 99 4.19 -8.59 5.80
CA MET A 99 4.41 -8.62 4.37
C MET A 99 5.71 -9.35 4.00
N LYS A 100 6.85 -8.96 4.60
CA LYS A 100 8.13 -9.62 4.35
C LYS A 100 8.18 -11.08 4.77
N THR A 101 7.47 -11.42 5.85
CA THR A 101 7.32 -12.81 6.29
C THR A 101 6.55 -13.64 5.26
N ALA A 102 5.45 -13.10 4.72
CA ALA A 102 4.69 -13.75 3.65
C ALA A 102 5.54 -13.94 2.38
N PHE A 103 6.30 -12.92 1.98
CA PHE A 103 7.21 -12.99 0.84
C PHE A 103 8.32 -14.03 1.02
N ALA A 104 8.91 -14.11 2.21
CA ALA A 104 9.94 -15.09 2.52
C ALA A 104 9.40 -16.53 2.42
N GLN A 105 8.16 -16.75 2.88
CA GLN A 105 7.52 -18.07 2.85
C GLN A 105 7.31 -18.61 1.42
N VAL A 106 7.11 -17.72 0.44
CA VAL A 106 6.99 -18.08 -0.99
C VAL A 106 8.31 -17.95 -1.75
N GLY A 107 9.42 -17.70 -1.05
CA GLY A 107 10.77 -17.67 -1.62
C GLY A 107 11.08 -16.43 -2.46
N LEU A 108 10.42 -15.29 -2.20
CA LEU A 108 10.73 -14.04 -2.89
C LEU A 108 12.02 -13.39 -2.32
N PRO A 109 13.00 -13.04 -3.17
CA PRO A 109 14.22 -12.35 -2.74
C PRO A 109 13.92 -10.97 -2.18
N GLN A 110 14.55 -10.61 -1.06
CA GLN A 110 14.30 -9.37 -0.33
C GLN A 110 15.63 -8.76 0.15
N VAL A 111 15.62 -7.45 0.40
CA VAL A 111 16.71 -6.83 1.17
C VAL A 111 16.78 -7.45 2.57
N ARG A 112 18.00 -7.57 3.10
CA ARG A 112 18.20 -8.00 4.49
C ARG A 112 17.56 -6.99 5.44
N TYR A 113 16.93 -7.47 6.50
CA TYR A 113 16.27 -6.61 7.48
C TYR A 113 16.36 -7.15 8.91
N VAL A 114 16.13 -6.27 9.88
CA VAL A 114 16.05 -6.58 11.32
C VAL A 114 14.74 -6.00 11.87
N GLU A 115 13.98 -6.83 12.60
CA GLU A 115 12.83 -6.39 13.38
C GLU A 115 13.29 -5.73 14.69
N VAL A 116 12.68 -4.60 15.01
CA VAL A 116 12.95 -3.82 16.22
C VAL A 116 11.62 -3.44 16.88
N SER A 117 11.53 -3.60 18.19
CA SER A 117 10.38 -3.11 18.98
C SER A 117 10.69 -1.79 19.68
N ARG A 118 9.69 -0.92 19.84
CA ARG A 118 9.78 0.31 20.64
C ARG A 118 10.29 0.04 22.06
N SER A 119 9.89 -1.08 22.66
CA SER A 119 10.38 -1.47 23.98
C SER A 119 11.89 -1.72 24.04
N GLN A 120 12.51 -2.16 22.93
CA GLN A 120 13.96 -2.29 22.85
C GLN A 120 14.63 -0.92 22.61
N VAL A 121 13.99 -0.02 21.85
CA VAL A 121 14.49 1.35 21.62
C VAL A 121 14.50 2.15 22.93
N TYR A 122 13.38 2.19 23.65
CA TYR A 122 13.24 2.90 24.94
C TYR A 122 13.68 2.07 26.14
N SER A 123 14.58 1.11 25.90
CA SER A 123 15.13 0.26 26.95
C SER A 123 16.23 0.98 27.73
N ASN A 124 16.79 0.29 28.73
CA ASN A 124 17.88 0.84 29.53
C ASN A 124 19.21 0.88 28.73
N PRO A 125 20.22 1.62 29.24
CA PRO A 125 21.52 1.80 28.56
C PRO A 125 22.34 0.51 28.31
N CYS A 126 21.93 -0.65 28.85
CA CYS A 126 22.61 -1.91 28.59
C CYS A 126 22.03 -2.68 27.37
N ILE A 127 20.82 -2.34 26.94
CA ILE A 127 20.09 -3.05 25.89
C ILE A 127 20.14 -2.27 24.58
N PHE A 128 19.84 -0.97 24.61
CA PHE A 128 19.77 -0.15 23.40
C PHE A 128 21.09 -0.15 22.60
N PRO A 129 22.29 0.00 23.20
CA PRO A 129 23.53 -0.06 22.44
C PRO A 129 23.74 -1.41 21.75
N LYS A 130 23.41 -2.54 22.40
CA LYS A 130 23.55 -3.89 21.83
C LYS A 130 22.58 -4.13 20.68
N LEU A 131 21.39 -3.54 20.74
CA LEU A 131 20.45 -3.55 19.61
C LEU A 131 21.08 -2.87 18.39
N CYS A 132 21.65 -1.68 18.56
CA CYS A 132 22.30 -0.98 17.46
C CYS A 132 23.53 -1.74 16.95
N ASP A 133 24.35 -2.35 17.82
CA ASP A 133 25.48 -3.19 17.41
C ASP A 133 25.01 -4.36 16.53
N LYS A 134 23.92 -5.03 16.95
CA LYS A 134 23.30 -6.10 16.16
C LYS A 134 22.83 -5.61 14.79
N ILE A 135 22.22 -4.42 14.71
CA ILE A 135 21.77 -3.85 13.43
C ILE A 135 22.97 -3.60 12.51
N GLU A 136 24.05 -3.03 13.03
CA GLU A 136 25.28 -2.76 12.28
C GLU A 136 25.95 -4.04 11.78
N GLU A 137 26.08 -5.06 12.63
CA GLU A 137 26.66 -6.34 12.26
C GLU A 137 25.86 -7.04 11.15
N ASN A 138 24.52 -6.92 11.19
CA ASN A 138 23.64 -7.62 10.24
C ASN A 138 23.45 -6.86 8.93
N LEU A 139 23.35 -5.53 8.96
CA LEU A 139 22.92 -4.73 7.81
C LEU A 139 24.01 -3.81 7.26
N GLY A 140 24.86 -3.26 8.13
CA GLY A 140 25.80 -2.19 7.77
C GLY A 140 25.11 -0.87 7.42
N TYR A 141 25.83 0.00 6.72
CA TYR A 141 25.36 1.31 6.27
C TYR A 141 25.47 1.49 4.74
N PRO A 142 24.59 2.28 4.12
CA PRO A 142 23.41 2.91 4.73
C PRO A 142 22.33 1.87 5.07
N CYS A 143 21.51 2.15 6.08
CA CYS A 143 20.30 1.39 6.36
C CYS A 143 19.09 2.32 6.48
N PHE A 144 17.90 1.77 6.28
CA PHE A 144 16.64 2.51 6.33
C PHE A 144 15.83 2.04 7.53
N VAL A 145 15.48 2.97 8.42
CA VAL A 145 14.61 2.71 9.56
C VAL A 145 13.19 3.13 9.20
N LYS A 146 12.21 2.25 9.37
CA LYS A 146 10.81 2.48 8.98
C LYS A 146 9.84 2.00 10.08
N PRO A 147 8.79 2.77 10.42
CA PRO A 147 7.64 2.26 11.15
C PRO A 147 6.97 1.14 10.35
N ALA A 148 6.58 0.05 11.03
CA ALA A 148 6.05 -1.12 10.32
C ALA A 148 4.69 -0.84 9.67
N ASN A 149 3.79 -0.11 10.34
CA ASN A 149 2.36 0.02 9.99
C ASN A 149 1.97 1.41 9.46
N LEU A 150 2.91 2.20 8.96
CA LEU A 150 2.62 3.50 8.34
C LEU A 150 2.99 3.51 6.86
N GLY A 151 2.09 4.05 6.04
CA GLY A 151 2.32 4.31 4.62
C GLY A 151 2.99 5.66 4.36
N SER A 152 3.14 6.00 3.07
CA SER A 152 3.53 7.34 2.59
C SER A 152 4.85 7.89 3.13
N SER A 153 5.82 7.02 3.42
CA SER A 153 7.16 7.41 3.88
C SER A 153 7.21 8.21 5.19
N VAL A 154 6.12 8.23 5.97
CA VAL A 154 6.08 8.92 7.27
C VAL A 154 6.94 8.17 8.28
N GLY A 155 7.87 8.88 8.92
CA GLY A 155 8.78 8.32 9.92
C GLY A 155 9.90 7.44 9.33
N ILE A 156 10.07 7.41 7.99
CA ILE A 156 11.19 6.73 7.35
C ILE A 156 12.43 7.62 7.42
N ALA A 157 13.57 7.04 7.82
CA ALA A 157 14.84 7.74 7.82
C ALA A 157 15.98 6.84 7.30
N LYS A 158 16.85 7.42 6.48
CA LYS A 158 18.11 6.81 6.05
C LYS A 158 19.19 7.15 7.07
N ALA A 159 19.89 6.13 7.55
CA ALA A 159 21.01 6.27 8.46
C ALA A 159 22.31 5.82 7.78
N ASN A 160 23.32 6.67 7.81
CA ASN A 160 24.65 6.41 7.24
C ASN A 160 25.70 6.10 8.31
N ASN A 161 25.36 6.25 9.59
CA ASN A 161 26.23 6.02 10.73
C ASN A 161 25.42 5.77 12.02
N ARG A 162 26.13 5.44 13.10
CA ARG A 162 25.57 5.14 14.43
C ARG A 162 24.59 6.19 14.93
N ARG A 163 25.01 7.45 14.90
CA ARG A 163 24.25 8.55 15.49
C ARG A 163 22.94 8.76 14.73
N GLU A 164 23.00 8.67 13.41
CA GLU A 164 21.81 8.73 12.55
C GLU A 164 20.89 7.54 12.79
N LEU A 165 21.43 6.33 12.97
CA LEU A 165 20.63 5.14 13.31
C LEU A 165 19.89 5.31 14.63
N GLU A 166 20.57 5.74 15.69
CA GLU A 166 19.94 5.97 17.00
C GLU A 166 18.82 7.02 16.92
N THR A 167 19.07 8.12 16.20
CA THR A 167 18.08 9.19 15.98
C THR A 167 16.87 8.67 15.18
N ALA A 168 17.13 7.90 14.13
CA ALA A 168 16.10 7.31 13.28
C ALA A 168 15.24 6.28 14.04
N LEU A 169 15.85 5.46 14.90
CA LEU A 169 15.16 4.51 15.77
C LEU A 169 14.23 5.21 16.77
N ASP A 170 14.72 6.26 17.43
CA ASP A 170 13.92 7.06 18.37
C ASP A 170 12.71 7.70 17.67
N SER A 171 12.93 8.29 16.48
CA SER A 171 11.87 8.88 15.67
C SER A 171 10.83 7.84 15.25
N ALA A 172 11.25 6.72 14.65
CA ALA A 172 10.33 5.66 14.23
C ALA A 172 9.56 5.04 15.40
N ALA A 173 10.22 4.91 16.56
CA ALA A 173 9.59 4.43 17.79
C ALA A 173 8.50 5.37 18.29
N SER A 174 8.57 6.68 18.02
CA SER A 174 7.48 7.61 18.38
C SER A 174 6.20 7.34 17.59
N TYR A 175 6.32 6.82 16.37
CA TYR A 175 5.21 6.57 15.46
C TYR A 175 4.61 5.18 15.60
N ASP A 176 5.42 4.14 15.76
CA ASP A 176 4.96 2.75 15.81
C ASP A 176 5.70 1.95 16.90
N ARG A 177 5.02 0.96 17.47
CA ARG A 177 5.60 0.00 18.41
C ARG A 177 6.47 -1.04 17.70
N ARG A 178 6.24 -1.27 16.40
CA ARG A 178 7.02 -2.17 15.55
C ARG A 178 7.78 -1.37 14.51
N ILE A 179 9.05 -1.69 14.34
CA ILE A 179 9.98 -0.98 13.46
C ILE A 179 10.73 -2.04 12.65
N ILE A 180 10.99 -1.73 11.40
CA ILE A 180 11.86 -2.51 10.53
C ILE A 180 13.07 -1.67 10.15
N VAL A 181 14.27 -2.26 10.23
CA VAL A 181 15.49 -1.67 9.69
C VAL A 181 15.95 -2.52 8.51
N GLU A 182 16.15 -1.90 7.36
CA GLU A 182 16.51 -2.58 6.11
C GLU A 182 17.88 -2.15 5.62
N ALA A 183 18.64 -3.06 5.04
CA ALA A 183 19.89 -2.72 4.36
C ALA A 183 19.59 -1.84 3.14
N GLY A 184 20.35 -0.76 2.98
CA GLY A 184 20.30 0.06 1.78
C GLY A 184 20.94 -0.65 0.59
N VAL A 185 20.32 -0.51 -0.58
CA VAL A 185 20.84 -1.04 -1.85
C VAL A 185 20.84 0.08 -2.90
N VAL A 186 21.81 0.02 -3.82
CA VAL A 186 21.81 0.88 -5.01
C VAL A 186 21.07 0.13 -6.10
N ALA A 187 19.84 0.55 -6.38
CA ALA A 187 18.93 -0.14 -7.28
C ALA A 187 17.98 0.83 -7.97
N ARG A 188 17.42 0.40 -9.10
CA ARG A 188 16.30 1.07 -9.77
C ARG A 188 14.99 0.69 -9.07
N GLU A 189 14.11 1.65 -8.86
CA GLU A 189 12.79 1.42 -8.27
C GLU A 189 11.77 1.13 -9.38
N LEU A 190 11.23 -0.10 -9.37
CA LEU A 190 10.31 -0.59 -10.38
C LEU A 190 8.98 -0.97 -9.73
N GLU A 191 7.88 -0.69 -10.41
CA GLU A 191 6.52 -0.95 -9.94
C GLU A 191 5.77 -1.83 -10.95
N CYS A 192 5.07 -2.84 -10.45
CA CYS A 192 4.21 -3.72 -11.24
C CYS A 192 2.81 -3.74 -10.64
N ALA A 193 1.79 -3.33 -11.40
CA ALA A 193 0.40 -3.48 -10.98
C ALA A 193 -0.10 -4.91 -11.21
N VAL A 194 -0.93 -5.39 -10.29
CA VAL A 194 -1.65 -6.67 -10.35
C VAL A 194 -3.15 -6.41 -10.30
N LEU A 195 -3.92 -7.10 -11.14
CA LEU A 195 -5.37 -7.01 -11.25
C LEU A 195 -5.98 -8.40 -11.30
N GLY A 196 -6.94 -8.69 -10.42
CA GLY A 196 -7.70 -9.94 -10.43
C GLY A 196 -7.96 -10.53 -9.05
N ASN A 197 -8.67 -11.66 -9.03
CA ASN A 197 -8.90 -12.50 -7.86
C ASN A 197 -8.09 -13.81 -8.04
N ASP A 198 -8.76 -14.94 -8.27
CA ASP A 198 -8.13 -16.27 -8.39
C ASP A 198 -7.14 -16.41 -9.56
N ASN A 199 -7.34 -15.64 -10.63
CA ASN A 199 -6.50 -15.63 -11.83
C ASN A 199 -5.94 -14.22 -12.08
N PRO A 200 -5.03 -13.73 -11.21
CA PRO A 200 -4.52 -12.37 -11.30
C PRO A 200 -3.60 -12.21 -12.50
N LYS A 201 -3.56 -10.99 -13.05
CA LYS A 201 -2.68 -10.60 -14.15
C LYS A 201 -1.74 -9.49 -13.70
N ALA A 202 -0.49 -9.57 -14.17
CA ALA A 202 0.50 -8.52 -14.02
C ALA A 202 0.44 -7.57 -15.23
N SER A 203 0.70 -6.29 -14.98
CA SER A 203 0.78 -5.24 -16.00
C SER A 203 2.21 -5.11 -16.57
N ALA A 204 2.42 -4.10 -17.42
CA ALA A 204 3.72 -3.57 -17.77
C ALA A 204 4.47 -3.03 -16.53
N ILE A 205 5.77 -2.83 -16.66
CA ILE A 205 6.62 -2.35 -15.56
C ILE A 205 6.75 -0.84 -15.64
N GLY A 206 6.37 -0.17 -14.56
CA GLY A 206 6.68 1.23 -14.32
C GLY A 206 8.03 1.37 -13.64
N GLU A 207 8.72 2.47 -13.90
CA GLU A 207 9.90 2.89 -13.18
C GLU A 207 9.67 4.29 -12.62
N ILE A 208 10.13 4.49 -11.39
CA ILE A 208 10.16 5.80 -10.76
C ILE A 208 11.60 6.30 -10.82
N GLY A 209 11.83 7.32 -11.65
CA GLY A 209 13.05 8.12 -11.60
C GLY A 209 12.83 9.33 -10.68
N PHE A 210 13.82 9.68 -9.85
CA PHE A 210 13.81 10.93 -9.10
C PHE A 210 15.24 11.44 -8.93
N ASP A 211 15.44 12.75 -9.04
CA ASP A 211 16.72 13.43 -8.77
C ASP A 211 16.86 13.73 -7.26
N ALA A 212 16.80 12.69 -6.42
CA ALA A 212 16.95 12.80 -4.96
C ALA A 212 17.63 11.55 -4.36
N ASP A 213 18.08 11.64 -3.09
CA ASP A 213 18.81 10.56 -2.41
C ASP A 213 17.94 9.33 -2.04
N PHE A 214 16.60 9.46 -2.01
CA PHE A 214 15.59 8.39 -1.87
C PHE A 214 14.15 8.90 -2.10
N TYR A 215 13.19 8.00 -2.37
CA TYR A 215 11.79 8.33 -2.68
C TYR A 215 10.92 8.67 -1.44
N ASP A 216 11.09 9.89 -0.93
CA ASP A 216 10.39 10.40 0.26
C ASP A 216 8.99 10.99 -0.02
N TYR A 217 8.30 11.44 1.04
CA TYR A 217 6.95 12.04 0.92
C TYR A 217 6.96 13.28 0.02
N GLU A 218 7.96 14.15 0.15
CA GLU A 218 8.04 15.36 -0.68
C GLU A 218 8.21 15.01 -2.16
N THR A 219 9.05 14.03 -2.47
CA THR A 219 9.29 13.56 -3.84
C THR A 219 8.05 12.92 -4.45
N LYS A 220 7.24 12.22 -3.65
CA LYS A 220 5.97 11.58 -4.08
C LYS A 220 4.86 12.56 -4.42
N TYR A 221 4.72 13.65 -3.66
CA TYR A 221 3.54 14.53 -3.73
C TYR A 221 3.84 15.94 -4.27
N THR A 222 5.10 16.25 -4.59
CA THR A 222 5.49 17.51 -5.25
C THR A 222 5.59 17.30 -6.76
N SER A 223 4.72 17.96 -7.52
CA SER A 223 4.74 17.93 -8.98
C SER A 223 6.12 18.30 -9.55
N GLY A 224 6.68 17.42 -10.40
CA GLY A 224 7.96 17.65 -11.09
C GLY A 224 9.22 17.14 -10.38
N ARG A 225 9.10 16.40 -9.27
CA ARG A 225 10.26 15.77 -8.58
C ARG A 225 10.47 14.29 -8.88
N ALA A 226 9.53 13.64 -9.56
CA ALA A 226 9.64 12.25 -9.97
C ALA A 226 9.18 12.07 -11.42
N ASP A 227 9.99 11.41 -12.23
CA ASP A 227 9.71 11.04 -13.60
C ASP A 227 9.18 9.60 -13.62
N LEU A 228 7.93 9.43 -14.04
CA LEU A 228 7.33 8.11 -14.20
C LEU A 228 7.58 7.61 -15.63
N ALA A 229 8.29 6.49 -15.75
CA ALA A 229 8.57 5.86 -17.04
C ALA A 229 7.88 4.49 -17.12
N ILE A 230 6.92 4.32 -18.05
CA ILE A 230 6.16 3.06 -18.20
C ILE A 230 6.87 2.03 -19.11
N HIS A 231 8.01 2.42 -19.69
CA HIS A 231 8.82 1.60 -20.59
C HIS A 231 10.31 1.77 -20.31
N ALA A 232 10.66 1.59 -19.04
CA ALA A 232 12.03 1.43 -18.59
C ALA A 232 12.78 0.46 -19.51
N ALA A 233 13.97 0.84 -19.98
CA ALA A 233 14.83 -0.07 -20.73
C ALA A 233 15.30 -1.19 -19.79
N LEU A 234 14.55 -2.30 -19.79
CA LEU A 234 14.77 -3.47 -18.94
C LEU A 234 14.97 -4.72 -19.81
N PRO A 235 15.89 -5.61 -19.43
CA PRO A 235 15.99 -6.92 -20.07
C PRO A 235 14.68 -7.70 -19.97
N ALA A 236 14.30 -8.44 -21.02
CA ALA A 236 13.04 -9.18 -21.06
C ALA A 236 12.91 -10.23 -19.93
N ASN A 237 14.01 -10.83 -19.50
CA ASN A 237 14.03 -11.77 -18.38
C ASN A 237 13.73 -11.07 -17.04
N VAL A 238 14.17 -9.82 -16.87
CA VAL A 238 13.89 -9.02 -15.66
C VAL A 238 12.41 -8.65 -15.61
N VAL A 239 11.84 -8.21 -16.73
CA VAL A 239 10.39 -7.95 -16.84
C VAL A 239 9.57 -9.18 -16.47
N THR A 240 9.90 -10.34 -17.05
CA THR A 240 9.21 -11.60 -16.76
C THR A 240 9.32 -11.97 -15.27
N THR A 241 10.52 -11.84 -14.70
CA THR A 241 10.77 -12.13 -13.28
C THR A 241 9.94 -11.23 -12.36
N ILE A 242 9.89 -9.92 -12.64
CA ILE A 242 9.10 -8.96 -11.85
C ILE A 242 7.61 -9.31 -11.91
N GLN A 243 7.09 -9.62 -13.10
CA GLN A 243 5.68 -9.99 -13.27
C GLN A 243 5.36 -11.28 -12.49
N GLU A 244 6.21 -12.30 -12.58
CA GLU A 244 6.05 -13.54 -11.81
C GLU A 244 6.10 -13.30 -10.30
N TYR A 245 7.04 -12.46 -9.84
CA TYR A 245 7.17 -12.11 -8.43
C TYR A 245 5.99 -11.30 -7.92
N ALA A 246 5.47 -10.38 -8.73
CA ALA A 246 4.29 -9.58 -8.37
C ALA A 246 3.05 -10.47 -8.18
N LEU A 247 2.84 -11.44 -9.07
CA LEU A 247 1.75 -12.41 -8.94
C LEU A 247 1.92 -13.29 -7.70
N LYS A 248 3.13 -13.81 -7.45
CA LYS A 248 3.42 -14.60 -6.24
C LYS A 248 3.21 -13.79 -4.96
N ALA A 249 3.64 -12.54 -4.93
CA ALA A 249 3.48 -11.64 -3.80
C ALA A 249 2.01 -11.36 -3.49
N PHE A 250 1.23 -11.06 -4.54
CA PHE A 250 -0.21 -10.85 -4.43
C PHE A 250 -0.93 -12.09 -3.87
N GLN A 251 -0.59 -13.28 -4.39
CA GLN A 251 -1.16 -14.53 -3.90
C GLN A 251 -0.71 -14.87 -2.47
N ALA A 252 0.54 -14.56 -2.10
CA ALA A 252 1.09 -14.87 -0.78
C ALA A 252 0.36 -14.13 0.36
N ILE A 253 -0.25 -12.99 0.06
CA ILE A 253 -1.03 -12.21 1.04
C ILE A 253 -2.54 -12.43 0.92
N ASP A 254 -3.01 -13.37 0.09
CA ASP A 254 -4.44 -13.54 -0.24
C ASP A 254 -5.06 -12.31 -0.92
N GLY A 255 -4.30 -11.69 -1.84
CA GLY A 255 -4.71 -10.49 -2.56
C GLY A 255 -5.95 -10.71 -3.43
N ALA A 256 -6.79 -9.67 -3.52
CA ALA A 256 -7.98 -9.65 -4.37
C ALA A 256 -8.21 -8.26 -4.98
N GLY A 257 -8.82 -8.21 -6.16
CA GLY A 257 -9.09 -6.97 -6.88
C GLY A 257 -7.84 -6.34 -7.48
N LEU A 258 -7.02 -5.68 -6.66
CA LEU A 258 -5.85 -4.91 -7.09
C LEU A 258 -4.70 -4.89 -6.09
N SER A 259 -3.49 -4.73 -6.60
CA SER A 259 -2.35 -4.26 -5.83
C SER A 259 -1.29 -3.64 -6.72
N ARG A 260 -0.37 -2.88 -6.15
CA ARG A 260 0.89 -2.54 -6.79
C ARG A 260 2.03 -3.15 -6.00
N VAL A 261 2.97 -3.79 -6.70
CA VAL A 261 4.14 -4.41 -6.08
C VAL A 261 5.37 -3.64 -6.52
N ASP A 262 6.16 -3.24 -5.53
CA ASP A 262 7.31 -2.36 -5.71
C ASP A 262 8.59 -3.19 -5.53
N PHE A 263 9.58 -2.97 -6.37
CA PHE A 263 10.80 -3.77 -6.49
C PHE A 263 12.05 -2.90 -6.55
N PHE A 264 13.15 -3.46 -6.08
CA PHE A 264 14.49 -2.97 -6.36
C PHE A 264 15.14 -3.86 -7.42
N TYR A 265 15.65 -3.24 -8.49
CA TYR A 265 16.44 -3.92 -9.52
C TYR A 265 17.91 -3.46 -9.47
N ILE A 266 18.81 -4.39 -9.15
CA ILE A 266 20.25 -4.13 -9.06
C ILE A 266 20.89 -4.44 -10.41
N GLU A 267 21.09 -3.41 -11.24
CA GLU A 267 21.63 -3.58 -12.60
C GLU A 267 22.99 -4.27 -12.65
N ALA A 268 23.85 -4.02 -11.66
CA ALA A 268 25.18 -4.59 -11.59
C ALA A 268 25.19 -6.12 -11.48
N THR A 269 24.15 -6.71 -10.88
CA THR A 269 24.04 -8.16 -10.64
C THR A 269 22.88 -8.79 -11.43
N GLY A 270 21.94 -7.99 -11.92
CA GLY A 270 20.69 -8.45 -12.51
C GLY A 270 19.66 -8.91 -11.46
N GLU A 271 19.91 -8.70 -10.17
CA GLU A 271 19.05 -9.18 -9.09
C GLU A 271 17.78 -8.33 -8.95
N VAL A 272 16.64 -9.00 -8.77
CA VAL A 272 15.34 -8.39 -8.49
C VAL A 272 14.95 -8.74 -7.06
N LEU A 273 14.76 -7.71 -6.23
CA LEU A 273 14.34 -7.82 -4.84
C LEU A 273 12.96 -7.21 -4.67
N ILE A 274 12.02 -7.94 -4.05
CA ILE A 274 10.74 -7.35 -3.68
C ILE A 274 10.91 -6.39 -2.50
N ASN A 275 10.34 -5.20 -2.61
CA ASN A 275 10.37 -4.18 -1.57
C ASN A 275 9.07 -4.27 -0.73
N GLU A 276 7.94 -3.94 -1.37
CA GLU A 276 6.62 -3.87 -0.73
C GLU A 276 5.47 -4.16 -1.69
N ILE A 277 4.28 -4.43 -1.14
CA ILE A 277 3.02 -4.51 -1.87
C ILE A 277 2.03 -3.50 -1.27
N ASN A 278 1.52 -2.62 -2.12
CA ASN A 278 0.45 -1.70 -1.78
C ASN A 278 -0.90 -2.30 -2.22
N THR A 279 -1.79 -2.56 -1.26
CA THR A 279 -3.11 -3.17 -1.48
C THR A 279 -4.17 -2.18 -1.96
N PHE A 280 -3.88 -0.89 -1.93
CA PHE A 280 -4.72 0.15 -2.52
C PHE A 280 -3.86 1.32 -3.05
N PRO A 281 -3.14 1.11 -4.17
CA PRO A 281 -2.21 2.09 -4.69
C PRO A 281 -2.91 3.37 -5.15
N GLY A 282 -2.13 4.44 -5.31
CA GLY A 282 -2.61 5.69 -5.89
C GLY A 282 -3.37 5.43 -7.20
N PHE A 283 -4.57 6.02 -7.32
CA PHE A 283 -5.53 5.66 -8.37
C PHE A 283 -5.98 6.87 -9.22
N THR A 284 -5.24 7.98 -9.18
CA THR A 284 -5.49 9.09 -10.11
C THR A 284 -5.08 8.70 -11.53
N ALA A 285 -5.57 9.43 -12.54
CA ALA A 285 -5.22 9.15 -13.93
C ALA A 285 -3.70 9.27 -14.24
N THR A 286 -2.96 9.96 -13.37
CA THR A 286 -1.50 10.12 -13.46
C THR A 286 -0.74 9.29 -12.42
N SER A 287 -1.44 8.40 -11.70
CA SER A 287 -0.79 7.46 -10.78
C SER A 287 -0.23 6.27 -11.55
N MET A 288 0.83 5.66 -11.01
CA MET A 288 1.49 4.54 -11.68
C MET A 288 0.54 3.39 -11.99
N TYR A 289 -0.33 3.00 -11.04
CA TYR A 289 -1.19 1.82 -11.20
C TYR A 289 -2.11 1.92 -12.44
N PRO A 290 -2.89 2.99 -12.66
CA PRO A 290 -3.61 3.17 -13.93
C PRO A 290 -2.71 3.28 -15.16
N MET A 291 -1.58 3.97 -15.06
CA MET A 291 -0.66 4.20 -16.18
C MET A 291 -0.06 2.90 -16.74
N VAL A 292 0.40 1.98 -15.88
CA VAL A 292 0.96 0.69 -16.34
C VAL A 292 -0.10 -0.24 -16.93
N TRP A 293 -1.35 -0.15 -16.47
CA TRP A 293 -2.48 -0.86 -17.07
C TRP A 293 -2.88 -0.29 -18.42
N GLN A 294 -2.84 1.04 -18.59
CA GLN A 294 -3.05 1.70 -19.87
C GLN A 294 -2.00 1.26 -20.90
N ALA A 295 -0.72 1.23 -20.52
CA ALA A 295 0.34 0.69 -21.38
C ALA A 295 0.19 -0.82 -21.65
N SER A 296 -0.56 -1.54 -20.81
CA SER A 296 -0.96 -2.95 -21.03
C SER A 296 -2.25 -3.09 -21.83
N GLY A 297 -2.81 -1.99 -22.36
CA GLY A 297 -4.01 -1.97 -23.19
C GLY A 297 -5.34 -1.88 -22.42
N ILE A 298 -5.33 -1.56 -21.14
CA ILE A 298 -6.53 -1.38 -20.31
C ILE A 298 -6.67 0.09 -19.89
N GLU A 299 -7.56 0.81 -20.57
CA GLU A 299 -7.89 2.19 -20.22
C GLU A 299 -8.52 2.30 -18.83
N LEU A 300 -8.31 3.44 -18.14
CA LEU A 300 -8.77 3.70 -16.77
C LEU A 300 -10.26 3.38 -16.56
N GLU A 301 -11.10 3.70 -17.54
CA GLU A 301 -12.54 3.42 -17.46
C GLU A 301 -12.84 1.92 -17.41
N GLN A 302 -12.17 1.13 -18.25
CA GLN A 302 -12.30 -0.33 -18.25
C GLN A 302 -11.68 -0.93 -17.00
N LEU A 303 -10.58 -0.36 -16.51
CA LEU A 303 -9.94 -0.77 -15.27
C LEU A 303 -10.89 -0.63 -14.07
N VAL A 304 -11.55 0.52 -13.90
CA VAL A 304 -12.57 0.74 -12.86
C VAL A 304 -13.72 -0.25 -12.99
N HIS A 305 -14.21 -0.47 -14.21
CA HIS A 305 -15.28 -1.43 -14.47
C HIS A 305 -14.89 -2.86 -14.06
N GLN A 306 -13.68 -3.30 -14.42
CA GLN A 306 -13.15 -4.62 -14.05
C GLN A 306 -13.02 -4.78 -12.53
N LEU A 307 -12.54 -3.75 -11.83
CA LEU A 307 -12.42 -3.78 -10.37
C LEU A 307 -13.77 -3.93 -9.66
N ILE A 308 -14.80 -3.21 -10.13
CA ILE A 308 -16.16 -3.37 -9.63
C ILE A 308 -16.67 -4.80 -9.88
N ARG A 309 -16.43 -5.34 -11.08
CA ARG A 309 -16.82 -6.73 -11.42
C ARG A 309 -16.13 -7.75 -10.51
N LEU A 310 -14.83 -7.58 -10.23
CA LEU A 310 -14.04 -8.44 -9.35
C LEU A 310 -14.54 -8.39 -7.91
N GLY A 311 -14.88 -7.21 -7.39
CA GLY A 311 -15.48 -7.08 -6.05
C GLY A 311 -16.81 -7.83 -5.93
N LEU A 312 -17.70 -7.66 -6.92
CA LEU A 312 -18.98 -8.38 -6.98
C LEU A 312 -18.81 -9.90 -7.16
N GLU A 313 -17.76 -10.36 -7.84
CA GLU A 313 -17.49 -11.80 -8.01
C GLU A 313 -17.04 -12.45 -6.70
N ARG A 314 -16.18 -11.78 -5.94
CA ARG A 314 -15.63 -12.30 -4.68
C ARG A 314 -16.74 -12.58 -3.67
N THR A 315 -17.69 -11.66 -3.50
CA THR A 315 -18.81 -11.83 -2.56
C THR A 315 -19.72 -13.00 -2.95
N ARG A 316 -20.02 -13.18 -4.25
CA ARG A 316 -20.84 -14.31 -4.73
C ARG A 316 -20.23 -15.69 -4.44
N LYS A 317 -18.90 -15.79 -4.31
CA LYS A 317 -18.23 -17.05 -3.94
C LYS A 317 -18.29 -17.32 -2.43
N GLY A 318 -18.44 -16.27 -1.61
CA GLY A 318 -18.63 -16.35 -0.16
C GLY A 318 -20.03 -16.81 0.27
N ASP A 319 -21.03 -16.75 -0.62
CA ASP A 319 -22.42 -17.17 -0.37
C ASP A 319 -22.63 -18.71 -0.35
N SER A 320 -21.61 -19.48 0.04
CA SER A 320 -21.81 -20.88 0.45
C SER A 320 -22.59 -20.89 1.77
N PRO A 321 -23.62 -21.73 1.94
CA PRO A 321 -24.62 -21.59 2.98
C PRO A 321 -23.98 -21.58 4.36
N GLN A 322 -24.33 -20.55 5.13
CA GLN A 322 -23.96 -20.32 6.53
C GLN A 322 -23.86 -21.64 7.30
N ALA A 323 -22.64 -21.98 7.73
CA ALA A 323 -22.48 -22.94 8.81
C ALA A 323 -23.10 -22.30 10.06
N SER A 324 -24.19 -22.92 10.50
CA SER A 324 -24.99 -22.65 11.70
C SER A 324 -24.16 -22.39 12.96
#